data_AF-A0A858RNP0-F1
#
_entry.id   AF-A0A858RNP0-F1
#
_cell.length_a   1.000
_cell.length_b   1.000
_cell.length_c   1.000
_cell.angle_alpha   90.00
_cell.angle_beta   90.00
_cell.angle_gamma   90.00
#
_symmetry.space_group_name_H-M   'P 1'
#
loop_
_entity.id
_entity.type
_entity.pdbx_description
1 polymer ?
#
loop_
_entity_poly.entity_id
_entity_poly.type
_entity_poly.pdbx_seq_one_letter_code
_entity_poly.pdbx_strand_id
1 'polypeptide(L)'
;MNDTGPSLDLARLEKARHHPSGKLTARCPACAEDGGDRSGHHLAIFPDGRFACAAQPGDGEHRRRIFALAGIHRPTFRSAASAEWIAQRERERRRERERRLLKEAALAARQELMKRHAWTPPEVWRDSPQGIDEFVKGDAAHFLASLFSPTALLWTGEVHESGQAHHADRWRTTGGWLASRDRIGPMTTAATWQAGTHSRTAGKVLGAPYTVLDFDGLDGIKPAGKEELARHVRDSLALIRWLREAMEWELAAILWTGGKSLHAWFHTPAPAVLESLSAVATTLGMDAGLIGRPEHPCRLPGQVHGKSGKRSQVMWLQRRGEWGE
;
A
#
# COMPACT_ATOMS: atom_id res chain seq x y z
N MET A 1 30.74 23.98 12.57
CA MET A 1 31.49 22.99 11.75
C MET A 1 31.60 21.74 12.61
N ASN A 2 30.90 20.68 12.21
CA ASN A 2 30.74 19.47 13.03
C ASN A 2 32.02 18.62 12.94
N ASP A 3 32.76 18.59 14.05
CA ASP A 3 33.92 17.73 14.26
C ASP A 3 33.44 16.29 14.52
N THR A 4 33.27 15.51 13.44
CA THR A 4 32.75 14.12 13.49
C THR A 4 33.79 13.06 13.08
N GLY A 5 35.06 13.44 12.97
CA GLY A 5 36.14 12.48 12.76
C GLY A 5 36.60 11.82 14.08
N PRO A 6 37.14 10.59 14.04
CA PRO A 6 37.83 10.02 15.20
C PRO A 6 39.04 10.89 15.55
N SER A 7 38.97 11.58 16.69
CA SER A 7 40.01 12.50 17.16
C SER A 7 40.97 11.81 18.13
N LEU A 8 42.27 12.11 18.02
CA LEU A 8 43.30 11.65 18.94
C LEU A 8 43.52 12.67 20.05
N ASP A 9 43.72 12.19 21.27
CA ASP A 9 44.13 12.98 22.42
C ASP A 9 45.61 13.35 22.26
N LEU A 10 45.85 14.59 21.85
CA LEU A 10 47.20 15.09 21.58
C LEU A 10 48.09 15.08 22.84
N ALA A 11 47.52 15.10 24.04
CA ALA A 11 48.29 15.02 25.29
C ALA A 11 48.89 13.63 25.53
N ARG A 12 48.37 12.59 24.86
CA ARG A 12 48.88 11.21 24.92
C ARG A 12 49.96 10.92 23.88
N LEU A 13 50.28 11.89 23.01
CA LEU A 13 51.25 11.71 21.94
C LEU A 13 52.64 12.19 22.35
N GLU A 14 53.63 11.32 22.15
CA GLU A 14 55.03 11.68 22.35
C GLU A 14 55.61 12.38 21.11
N LYS A 15 56.56 13.30 21.33
CA LYS A 15 57.33 13.99 20.27
C LYS A 15 56.46 14.76 19.25
N ALA A 16 55.31 15.26 19.69
CA ALA A 16 54.41 16.06 18.85
C ALA A 16 55.09 17.36 18.37
N ARG A 17 55.04 17.61 17.05
CA ARG A 17 55.56 18.80 16.37
C ARG A 17 54.48 19.37 15.46
N HIS A 18 54.23 20.66 15.61
CA HIS A 18 53.29 21.40 14.77
C HIS A 18 54.02 21.97 13.56
N HIS A 19 53.42 21.82 12.39
CA HIS A 19 53.90 22.41 11.14
C HIS A 19 53.08 23.66 10.80
N PRO A 20 53.67 24.67 10.15
CA PRO A 20 52.95 25.86 9.67
C PRO A 20 51.75 25.55 8.76
N SER A 21 51.73 24.38 8.11
CA SER A 21 50.63 23.88 7.29
C SER A 21 49.41 23.37 8.06
N GLY A 22 49.43 23.43 9.40
CA GLY A 22 48.38 22.89 10.27
C GLY A 22 48.46 21.37 10.47
N LYS A 23 49.46 20.70 9.89
CA LYS A 23 49.77 19.28 10.14
C LYS A 23 50.49 19.12 11.48
N LEU A 24 50.17 18.06 12.22
CA LEU A 24 50.93 17.62 13.39
C LEU A 24 51.65 16.31 13.05
N THR A 25 52.92 16.22 13.43
CA THR A 25 53.68 14.95 13.37
C THR A 25 54.09 14.54 14.76
N ALA A 26 53.94 13.27 15.11
CA ALA A 26 54.28 12.73 16.42
C ALA A 26 54.83 11.32 16.30
N ARG A 27 55.26 10.78 17.44
CA ARG A 27 55.55 9.36 17.56
C ARG A 27 54.27 8.55 17.44
N CYS A 28 54.25 7.56 16.56
CA CYS A 28 53.15 6.61 16.45
C CYS A 28 53.13 5.69 17.67
N PRO A 29 52.05 5.70 18.49
CA PRO A 29 52.00 4.90 19.70
C PRO A 29 51.99 3.40 19.40
N ALA A 30 51.35 2.96 18.30
CA ALA A 30 51.35 1.56 17.89
C ALA A 30 52.74 1.10 17.43
N CYS A 31 53.47 1.91 16.63
CA CYS A 31 54.86 1.59 16.30
C CYS A 31 55.78 1.61 17.52
N ALA A 32 55.48 2.45 18.52
CA ALA A 32 56.27 2.57 19.74
C ALA A 32 56.15 1.33 20.64
N GLU A 33 54.98 0.68 20.69
CA GLU A 33 54.78 -0.60 21.42
C GLU A 33 55.73 -1.70 20.89
N ASP A 34 55.95 -1.74 19.58
CA ASP A 34 56.87 -2.70 18.93
C ASP A 34 58.35 -2.25 18.98
N GLY A 35 58.69 -1.25 19.80
CA GLY A 35 60.04 -0.70 19.91
C GLY A 35 60.49 0.19 18.73
N GLY A 36 59.56 0.49 17.82
CA GLY A 36 59.75 1.34 16.64
C GLY A 36 59.54 2.84 16.89
N ASP A 37 59.64 3.60 15.79
CA ASP A 37 59.50 5.08 15.72
C ASP A 37 60.30 5.84 16.79
N ARG A 38 61.57 5.48 16.98
CA ARG A 38 62.45 6.17 17.95
C ARG A 38 62.65 7.63 17.58
N SER A 39 62.55 7.97 16.30
CA SER A 39 62.69 9.32 15.76
C SER A 39 61.44 10.20 15.91
N GLY A 40 60.27 9.61 16.16
CA GLY A 40 59.03 10.32 16.46
C GLY A 40 58.37 11.02 15.27
N HIS A 41 58.36 10.38 14.10
CA HIS A 41 57.81 10.99 12.88
C HIS A 41 56.88 10.07 12.09
N HIS A 42 56.51 8.89 12.61
CA HIS A 42 55.63 7.99 11.88
C HIS A 42 54.17 8.45 11.90
N LEU A 43 53.69 9.11 12.97
CA LEU A 43 52.29 9.56 13.03
C LEU A 43 52.16 10.95 12.42
N ALA A 44 51.25 11.09 11.45
CA ALA A 44 50.80 12.36 10.91
C ALA A 44 49.32 12.57 11.23
N ILE A 45 48.96 13.75 11.72
CA ILE A 45 47.59 14.20 11.96
C ILE A 45 47.35 15.44 11.10
N PHE A 46 46.26 15.44 10.35
CA PHE A 46 45.89 16.49 9.40
C PHE A 46 44.91 17.49 10.04
N PRO A 47 44.76 18.70 9.49
CA PRO A 47 43.84 19.72 10.02
C PRO A 47 42.38 19.28 10.17
N ASP A 48 41.96 18.25 9.42
CA ASP A 48 40.61 17.67 9.47
C ASP A 48 40.44 16.55 10.52
N GLY A 49 41.46 16.34 11.37
CA GLY A 49 41.46 15.33 12.42
C GLY A 49 41.79 13.90 11.95
N ARG A 50 41.93 13.66 10.64
CA ARG A 50 42.39 12.36 10.14
C ARG A 50 43.85 12.15 10.51
N PHE A 51 44.24 10.90 10.74
CA PHE A 51 45.61 10.53 11.04
C PHE A 51 46.07 9.31 10.24
N ALA A 52 47.37 9.21 10.02
CA ALA A 52 47.99 8.09 9.30
C ALA A 52 49.38 7.79 9.88
N CYS A 53 49.76 6.52 9.82
CA CYS A 53 51.12 6.06 10.10
C CYS A 53 51.90 5.95 8.79
N ALA A 54 53.03 6.65 8.67
CA ALA A 54 53.90 6.61 7.50
C ALA A 54 54.60 5.24 7.34
N ALA A 55 54.86 4.53 8.45
CA ALA A 55 55.50 3.21 8.43
C ALA A 55 54.52 2.06 8.12
N GLN A 56 53.22 2.29 8.30
CA GLN A 56 52.16 1.30 8.05
C GLN A 56 51.02 1.95 7.23
N PRO A 57 51.30 2.34 5.96
CA PRO A 57 50.32 3.03 5.12
C PRO A 57 49.18 2.07 4.73
N GLY A 58 47.94 2.54 4.82
CA GLY A 58 46.77 1.75 4.41
C GLY A 58 46.27 0.73 5.44
N ASP A 59 47.10 0.33 6.41
CA ASP A 59 46.75 -0.68 7.41
C ASP A 59 45.63 -0.20 8.36
N GLY A 60 44.45 -0.82 8.22
CA GLY A 60 43.29 -0.52 9.04
C GLY A 60 43.41 -1.02 10.47
N GLU A 61 44.14 -2.10 10.71
CA GLU A 61 44.36 -2.66 12.04
C GLU A 61 45.35 -1.80 12.83
N HIS A 62 46.44 -1.39 12.19
CA HIS A 62 47.41 -0.47 12.79
C HIS A 62 46.75 0.86 13.17
N ARG A 63 45.89 1.42 12.29
CA ARG A 63 45.10 2.62 12.61
C ARG A 63 44.15 2.41 13.80
N ARG A 64 43.48 1.24 13.90
CA ARG A 64 42.65 0.90 15.07
C ARG A 64 43.48 0.85 16.34
N ARG A 65 44.69 0.30 16.29
CA ARG A 65 45.60 0.25 17.45
C ARG A 65 46.06 1.65 17.89
N ILE A 66 46.42 2.52 16.95
CA ILE A 66 46.74 3.94 17.26
C ILE A 66 45.56 4.61 17.98
N PHE A 67 44.34 4.40 17.47
CA PHE A 67 43.14 4.96 18.11
C PHE A 67 42.86 4.35 19.49
N ALA A 68 43.15 3.07 19.73
CA ALA A 68 43.01 2.49 21.07
C ALA A 68 44.00 3.10 22.07
N LEU A 69 45.22 3.43 21.63
CA LEU A 69 46.29 3.96 22.49
C LEU A 69 46.23 5.47 22.72
N ALA A 70 45.66 6.22 21.79
CA ALA A 70 45.65 7.68 21.84
C ALA A 70 44.31 8.31 21.40
N GLY A 71 43.26 7.53 21.14
CA GLY A 71 41.96 8.05 20.75
C GLY A 71 41.22 8.72 21.91
N ILE A 72 40.47 9.77 21.61
CA ILE A 72 39.51 10.35 22.53
C ILE A 72 38.28 9.44 22.54
N HIS A 73 38.16 8.61 23.57
CA HIS A 73 36.93 7.88 23.85
C HIS A 73 35.87 8.86 24.36
N ARG A 74 35.23 9.59 23.45
CA ARG A 74 33.95 10.21 23.79
C ARG A 74 32.99 9.05 24.07
N PRO A 75 32.29 9.00 25.22
CA PRO A 75 31.19 8.07 25.38
C PRO A 75 30.26 8.32 24.20
N THR A 76 30.06 7.31 23.36
CA THR A 76 29.03 7.35 22.34
C THR A 76 27.71 7.35 23.09
N PHE A 77 27.27 8.55 23.48
CA PHE A 77 25.88 8.76 23.85
C PHE A 77 25.09 8.41 22.59
N ARG A 78 24.73 7.13 22.45
CA ARG A 78 23.57 6.74 21.66
C ARG A 78 22.42 7.45 22.36
N SER A 79 22.07 8.62 21.84
CA SER A 79 20.92 9.37 22.32
C SER A 79 19.70 8.46 22.27
N ALA A 80 18.68 8.75 23.09
CA ALA A 80 17.38 8.08 22.96
C ALA A 80 16.89 8.09 21.50
N ALA A 81 17.13 9.19 20.76
CA ALA A 81 16.86 9.31 19.34
C ALA A 81 17.60 8.29 18.46
N SER A 82 18.84 7.90 18.79
CA SER A 82 19.56 6.84 18.08
C SER A 82 18.98 5.46 18.37
N ALA A 83 18.53 5.19 19.59
CA ALA A 83 17.89 3.93 19.95
C ALA A 83 16.50 3.81 19.30
N GLU A 84 15.72 4.90 19.29
CA GLU A 84 14.44 5.00 18.61
C GLU A 84 14.56 4.78 17.10
N TRP A 85 15.56 5.39 16.45
CA TRP A 85 15.81 5.19 15.03
C TRP A 85 16.18 3.73 14.69
N ILE A 86 17.02 3.09 15.51
CA ILE A 86 17.36 1.66 15.35
C ILE A 86 16.09 0.81 15.49
N ALA A 87 15.30 1.03 16.55
CA ALA A 87 14.07 0.30 16.80
C ALA A 87 13.03 0.52 15.68
N GLN A 88 12.93 1.74 15.15
CA GLN A 88 12.08 2.04 14.01
C GLN A 88 12.53 1.27 12.77
N ARG A 89 13.82 1.27 12.44
CA ARG A 89 14.36 0.51 11.32
C ARG A 89 14.16 -1.00 11.46
N GLU A 90 14.29 -1.53 12.66
CA GLU A 90 14.02 -2.95 12.92
C GLU A 90 12.54 -3.29 12.70
N ARG A 91 11.62 -2.42 13.17
CA ARG A 91 10.18 -2.56 12.89
C ARG A 91 9.88 -2.50 11.40
N GLU A 92 10.47 -1.57 10.67
CA GLU A 92 10.31 -1.44 9.22
C GLU A 92 10.81 -2.68 8.48
N ARG A 93 12.03 -3.17 8.80
CA ARG A 93 12.60 -4.40 8.21
C ARG A 93 11.76 -5.64 8.52
N ARG A 94 11.21 -5.74 9.73
CA ARG A 94 10.32 -6.84 10.12
C ARG A 94 9.05 -6.82 9.28
N ARG A 95 8.38 -5.67 9.18
CA ARG A 95 7.18 -5.49 8.35
C ARG A 95 7.44 -5.80 6.89
N GLU A 96 8.58 -5.37 6.34
CA GLU A 96 8.97 -5.67 4.97
C GLU A 96 9.20 -7.17 4.73
N ARG A 97 9.87 -7.85 5.67
CA ARG A 97 10.05 -9.30 5.62
C ARG A 97 8.72 -10.04 5.69
N GLU A 98 7.85 -9.68 6.63
CA GLU A 98 6.51 -10.28 6.79
C GLU A 98 5.69 -10.09 5.51
N ARG A 99 5.67 -8.87 4.95
CA ARG A 99 4.99 -8.58 3.68
C ARG A 99 5.53 -9.41 2.52
N ARG A 100 6.85 -9.59 2.42
CA ARG A 100 7.47 -10.42 1.38
C ARG A 100 7.06 -11.89 1.51
N LEU A 101 7.15 -12.45 2.72
CA LEU A 101 6.74 -13.83 2.98
C LEU A 101 5.26 -14.06 2.68
N LEU A 102 4.40 -13.10 3.04
CA LEU A 102 2.98 -13.18 2.76
C LEU A 102 2.70 -13.16 1.25
N LYS A 103 3.42 -12.33 0.48
CA LYS A 103 3.32 -12.29 -0.98
C LYS A 103 3.78 -13.61 -1.61
N GLU A 104 4.89 -14.18 -1.15
CA GLU A 104 5.40 -15.47 -1.61
C GLU A 104 4.39 -16.60 -1.31
N ALA A 105 3.80 -16.60 -0.11
CA ALA A 105 2.77 -17.55 0.26
C ALA A 105 1.48 -17.40 -0.58
N ALA A 106 1.02 -16.17 -0.81
CA ALA A 106 -0.13 -15.90 -1.66
C ALA A 106 0.11 -16.38 -3.10
N LEU A 107 1.29 -16.12 -3.66
CA LEU A 107 1.67 -16.58 -5.00
C LEU A 107 1.66 -18.11 -5.08
N ALA A 108 2.22 -18.79 -4.08
CA ALA A 108 2.28 -20.25 -4.03
C ALA A 108 0.89 -20.90 -3.90
N ALA A 109 -0.02 -20.30 -3.12
CA ALA A 109 -1.37 -20.82 -2.90
C ALA A 109 -2.34 -20.48 -4.04
N ARG A 110 -2.09 -19.41 -4.80
CA ARG A 110 -3.04 -18.80 -5.73
C ARG A 110 -3.71 -19.77 -6.69
N GLN A 111 -2.93 -20.61 -7.37
CA GLN A 111 -3.48 -21.55 -8.36
C GLN A 111 -4.41 -22.59 -7.72
N GLU A 112 -4.05 -23.08 -6.54
CA GLU A 112 -4.89 -24.04 -5.82
C GLU A 112 -6.17 -23.36 -5.28
N LEU A 113 -6.08 -22.12 -4.81
CA LEU A 113 -7.26 -21.33 -4.43
C LEU A 113 -8.23 -21.17 -5.61
N MET A 114 -7.72 -20.76 -6.79
CA MET A 114 -8.54 -20.60 -7.99
C MET A 114 -9.19 -21.90 -8.44
N LYS A 115 -8.45 -23.02 -8.37
CA LYS A 115 -8.97 -24.34 -8.71
C LYS A 115 -10.05 -24.80 -7.74
N ARG A 116 -9.80 -24.69 -6.43
CA ARG A 116 -10.72 -25.13 -5.37
C ARG A 116 -12.02 -24.34 -5.35
N HIS A 117 -11.94 -23.04 -5.62
CA HIS A 117 -13.08 -22.13 -5.61
C HIS A 117 -13.54 -21.74 -7.01
N ALA A 118 -13.31 -22.59 -8.02
CA ALA A 118 -13.75 -22.32 -9.37
C ALA A 118 -15.24 -21.92 -9.41
N TRP A 119 -15.52 -20.81 -10.10
CA TRP A 119 -16.86 -20.26 -10.20
C TRP A 119 -17.05 -19.66 -11.59
N THR A 120 -17.74 -20.39 -12.46
CA THR A 120 -17.94 -19.96 -13.84
C THR A 120 -19.01 -18.87 -13.92
N PRO A 121 -18.98 -17.98 -14.93
CA PRO A 121 -19.99 -16.94 -15.04
C PRO A 121 -21.44 -17.47 -14.97
N PRO A 122 -21.85 -18.54 -15.68
CA PRO A 122 -23.21 -19.08 -15.55
C PRO A 122 -23.58 -19.52 -14.12
N GLU A 123 -22.63 -20.08 -13.37
CA GLU A 123 -22.83 -20.46 -11.98
C GLU A 123 -23.00 -19.23 -11.09
N VAL A 124 -22.22 -18.17 -11.30
CA VAL A 124 -22.37 -16.90 -10.58
C VAL A 124 -23.79 -16.36 -10.70
N TRP A 125 -24.35 -16.33 -11.93
CA TRP A 125 -25.73 -15.89 -12.15
C TRP A 125 -26.75 -16.77 -11.44
N ARG A 126 -26.57 -18.10 -11.52
CA ARG A 126 -27.46 -19.08 -10.90
C ARG A 126 -27.42 -19.03 -9.38
N ASP A 127 -26.24 -18.82 -8.83
CA ASP A 127 -25.98 -18.83 -7.39
C ASP A 127 -26.26 -17.45 -6.74
N SER A 128 -26.75 -16.48 -7.52
CA SER A 128 -27.17 -15.15 -7.04
C SER A 128 -28.45 -15.24 -6.21
N PRO A 129 -28.44 -14.83 -4.92
CA PRO A 129 -29.62 -14.90 -4.04
C PRO A 129 -30.80 -14.04 -4.51
N GLN A 130 -30.49 -12.91 -5.13
CA GLN A 130 -31.46 -12.12 -5.89
C GLN A 130 -31.35 -12.51 -7.37
N GLY A 131 -32.50 -12.83 -7.97
CA GLY A 131 -32.57 -13.08 -9.41
C GLY A 131 -32.15 -11.82 -10.17
N ILE A 132 -31.19 -11.98 -11.09
CA ILE A 132 -30.71 -10.87 -11.91
C ILE A 132 -31.51 -10.82 -13.22
N ASP A 133 -32.65 -10.13 -13.16
CA ASP A 133 -33.46 -9.82 -14.34
C ASP A 133 -32.90 -8.62 -15.12
N GLU A 134 -33.56 -8.25 -16.22
CA GLU A 134 -33.12 -7.13 -17.06
C GLU A 134 -33.18 -5.77 -16.33
N PHE A 135 -33.98 -5.62 -15.27
CA PHE A 135 -33.98 -4.40 -14.46
C PHE A 135 -32.69 -4.32 -13.66
N VAL A 136 -32.39 -5.30 -12.81
CA VAL A 136 -31.20 -5.24 -11.94
C VAL A 136 -29.89 -5.34 -12.72
N LYS A 137 -29.88 -6.11 -13.81
CA LYS A 137 -28.68 -6.35 -14.63
C LYS A 137 -28.06 -5.07 -15.17
N GLY A 138 -28.89 -4.12 -15.59
CA GLY A 138 -28.47 -2.91 -16.30
C GLY A 138 -28.91 -1.59 -15.67
N ASP A 139 -29.85 -1.59 -14.72
CA ASP A 139 -30.37 -0.37 -14.12
C ASP A 139 -29.57 0.02 -12.86
N ALA A 140 -28.88 1.15 -12.95
CA ALA A 140 -28.10 1.69 -11.85
C ALA A 140 -28.93 2.07 -10.62
N ALA A 141 -30.16 2.55 -10.81
CA ALA A 141 -31.04 2.95 -9.71
C ALA A 141 -31.48 1.74 -8.88
N HIS A 142 -31.92 0.69 -9.57
CA HIS A 142 -32.35 -0.57 -8.94
C HIS A 142 -31.17 -1.29 -8.27
N PHE A 143 -29.99 -1.25 -8.88
CA PHE A 143 -28.76 -1.76 -8.26
C PHE A 143 -28.44 -1.03 -6.95
N LEU A 144 -28.44 0.31 -6.95
CA LEU A 144 -28.19 1.10 -5.74
C LEU A 144 -29.26 0.87 -4.66
N ALA A 145 -30.54 0.76 -5.05
CA ALA A 145 -31.64 0.48 -4.13
C ALA A 145 -31.56 -0.91 -3.46
N SER A 146 -30.89 -1.86 -4.12
CA SER A 146 -30.63 -3.18 -3.57
C SER A 146 -29.53 -3.17 -2.52
N LEU A 147 -28.57 -2.23 -2.61
CA LEU A 147 -27.43 -2.13 -1.70
C LEU A 147 -27.62 -1.13 -0.57
N PHE A 148 -28.29 -0.01 -0.80
CA PHE A 148 -28.34 1.10 0.16
C PHE A 148 -29.75 1.34 0.69
N SER A 149 -29.84 1.83 1.94
CA SER A 149 -31.10 2.32 2.51
C SER A 149 -31.71 3.42 1.63
N PRO A 150 -33.06 3.51 1.49
CA PRO A 150 -33.74 4.55 0.72
C PRO A 150 -33.34 5.97 1.12
N THR A 151 -32.95 6.18 2.37
CA THR A 151 -32.55 7.49 2.91
C THR A 151 -31.05 7.76 2.80
N ALA A 152 -30.24 6.78 2.42
CA ALA A 152 -28.80 6.96 2.29
C ALA A 152 -28.48 7.97 1.18
N LEU A 153 -27.69 8.99 1.50
CA LEU A 153 -27.24 9.99 0.53
C LEU A 153 -26.07 9.43 -0.29
N LEU A 154 -26.26 9.33 -1.60
CA LEU A 154 -25.30 8.75 -2.54
C LEU A 154 -24.84 9.77 -3.56
N TRP A 155 -23.59 9.63 -3.99
CA TRP A 155 -23.06 10.34 -5.14
C TRP A 155 -23.19 9.50 -6.42
N THR A 156 -23.67 10.12 -7.51
CA THR A 156 -23.54 9.53 -8.85
C THR A 156 -23.11 10.59 -9.87
N GLY A 157 -22.15 10.26 -10.74
CA GLY A 157 -21.60 11.22 -11.70
C GLY A 157 -20.42 10.68 -12.51
N GLU A 158 -19.82 11.55 -13.30
CA GLU A 158 -18.50 11.35 -13.91
C GLU A 158 -17.38 11.54 -12.87
N VAL A 159 -16.19 11.01 -13.14
CA VAL A 159 -15.06 10.98 -12.18
C VAL A 159 -14.73 12.35 -11.54
N HIS A 160 -14.93 13.43 -12.29
CA HIS A 160 -14.62 14.80 -11.89
C HIS A 160 -15.84 15.66 -11.49
N GLU A 161 -17.06 15.11 -11.50
CA GLU A 161 -18.28 15.82 -11.10
C GLU A 161 -18.42 15.84 -9.57
N SER A 162 -17.50 16.56 -8.91
CA SER A 162 -17.44 16.74 -7.46
C SER A 162 -16.67 18.02 -7.08
N GLY A 163 -16.90 18.53 -5.88
CA GLY A 163 -16.13 19.62 -5.25
C GLY A 163 -16.56 21.03 -5.63
N GLN A 164 -17.60 21.18 -6.45
CA GLN A 164 -18.10 22.48 -6.91
C GLN A 164 -19.61 22.58 -6.65
N ALA A 165 -20.10 23.78 -6.34
CA ALA A 165 -21.50 23.99 -5.98
C ALA A 165 -22.49 23.53 -7.07
N HIS A 166 -22.11 23.67 -8.35
CA HIS A 166 -22.96 23.23 -9.47
C HIS A 166 -23.02 21.70 -9.64
N HIS A 167 -22.20 20.94 -8.92
CA HIS A 167 -22.29 19.48 -8.86
C HIS A 167 -23.21 18.98 -7.74
N ALA A 168 -23.93 19.87 -7.03
CA ALA A 168 -24.78 19.48 -5.91
C ALA A 168 -25.89 18.49 -6.30
N ASP A 169 -26.35 18.53 -7.56
CA ASP A 169 -27.34 17.62 -8.12
C ASP A 169 -26.87 16.16 -8.20
N ARG A 170 -25.56 15.91 -8.03
CA ARG A 170 -24.95 14.57 -7.98
C ARG A 170 -25.10 13.87 -6.65
N TRP A 171 -25.58 14.57 -5.61
CA TRP A 171 -25.90 13.98 -4.32
C TRP A 171 -27.41 13.88 -4.14
N ARG A 172 -27.91 12.64 -4.06
CA ARG A 172 -29.33 12.37 -3.83
C ARG A 172 -29.49 11.11 -2.99
N THR A 173 -30.60 11.01 -2.27
CA THR A 173 -30.90 9.79 -1.54
C THR A 173 -31.12 8.63 -2.51
N THR A 174 -30.85 7.40 -2.08
CA THR A 174 -31.12 6.21 -2.88
C THR A 174 -32.55 6.18 -3.42
N GLY A 175 -33.54 6.46 -2.56
CA GLY A 175 -34.95 6.54 -2.96
C GLY A 175 -35.21 7.67 -3.95
N GLY A 176 -34.51 8.80 -3.80
CA GLY A 176 -34.58 9.90 -4.76
C GLY A 176 -33.99 9.55 -6.12
N TRP A 177 -32.93 8.75 -6.20
CA TRP A 177 -32.41 8.23 -7.46
C TRP A 177 -33.37 7.24 -8.11
N LEU A 178 -33.99 6.36 -7.32
CA LEU A 178 -34.95 5.37 -7.80
C LEU A 178 -36.24 6.01 -8.33
N ALA A 179 -36.74 7.06 -7.68
CA ALA A 179 -37.96 7.77 -8.11
C ALA A 179 -37.71 8.75 -9.27
N SER A 180 -36.45 9.06 -9.56
CA SER A 180 -36.07 10.09 -10.53
C SER A 180 -36.18 9.62 -11.97
N ARG A 181 -36.54 10.54 -12.87
CA ARG A 181 -36.37 10.37 -14.33
C ARG A 181 -35.05 10.93 -14.85
N ASP A 182 -34.30 11.64 -14.01
CA ASP A 182 -32.97 12.16 -14.34
C ASP A 182 -31.98 11.04 -14.61
N ARG A 183 -31.02 11.30 -15.49
CA ARG A 183 -29.97 10.34 -15.82
C ARG A 183 -29.02 10.16 -14.62
N ILE A 184 -29.03 8.97 -14.03
CA ILE A 184 -27.99 8.55 -13.09
C ILE A 184 -26.62 8.58 -13.78
N GLY A 185 -25.62 9.12 -13.10
CA GLY A 185 -24.25 9.17 -13.61
C GLY A 185 -23.62 7.79 -13.80
N PRO A 186 -22.52 7.66 -14.56
CA PRO A 186 -21.93 6.35 -14.84
C PRO A 186 -21.15 5.73 -13.68
N MET A 187 -20.81 6.51 -12.66
CA MET A 187 -20.07 6.08 -11.49
C MET A 187 -20.84 6.39 -10.22
N THR A 188 -20.51 5.66 -9.16
CA THR A 188 -20.90 5.92 -7.78
C THR A 188 -19.71 5.68 -6.85
N THR A 189 -19.93 5.63 -5.55
CA THR A 189 -18.95 5.23 -4.55
C THR A 189 -19.52 4.17 -3.62
N ALA A 190 -18.65 3.45 -2.91
CA ALA A 190 -19.06 2.50 -1.87
C ALA A 190 -19.47 3.18 -0.55
N ALA A 191 -19.43 4.52 -0.52
CA ALA A 191 -19.74 5.37 0.62
C ALA A 191 -21.16 5.97 0.59
N THR A 192 -21.63 6.30 1.78
CA THR A 192 -22.72 7.24 2.04
C THR A 192 -22.14 8.59 2.50
N TRP A 193 -22.88 9.68 2.28
CA TRP A 193 -22.34 11.03 2.36
C TRP A 193 -23.03 11.89 3.42
N GLN A 194 -22.29 12.82 4.02
CA GLN A 194 -22.85 13.82 4.93
C GLN A 194 -23.84 14.73 4.19
N ALA A 195 -24.95 15.09 4.84
CA ALA A 195 -25.95 15.98 4.25
C ALA A 195 -25.35 17.33 3.82
N GLY A 196 -25.79 17.84 2.67
CA GLY A 196 -25.35 19.12 2.11
C GLY A 196 -23.94 19.14 1.50
N THR A 197 -23.22 18.00 1.49
CA THR A 197 -21.94 17.93 0.78
C THR A 197 -22.13 17.98 -0.73
N HIS A 198 -21.17 18.57 -1.41
CA HIS A 198 -20.98 18.48 -2.86
C HIS A 198 -19.55 18.02 -3.19
N SER A 199 -18.85 17.40 -2.22
CA SER A 199 -17.45 16.99 -2.34
C SER A 199 -17.26 15.53 -1.93
N ARG A 200 -16.62 14.78 -2.83
CA ARG A 200 -16.32 13.35 -2.75
C ARG A 200 -14.96 13.09 -2.08
N THR A 201 -14.69 13.77 -0.97
CA THR A 201 -13.44 13.61 -0.20
C THR A 201 -13.68 12.69 1.00
N ALA A 202 -12.64 11.97 1.44
CA ALA A 202 -12.74 11.06 2.58
C ALA A 202 -13.35 11.73 3.84
N GLY A 203 -13.03 12.99 4.11
CA GLY A 203 -13.57 13.74 5.26
C GLY A 203 -15.07 14.07 5.19
N LYS A 204 -15.72 13.83 4.04
CA LYS A 204 -17.18 14.04 3.84
C LYS A 204 -17.97 12.74 3.80
N VAL A 205 -17.30 11.60 3.94
CA VAL A 205 -17.95 10.30 4.09
C VAL A 205 -18.70 10.26 5.42
N LEU A 206 -19.97 9.86 5.37
CA LEU A 206 -20.79 9.59 6.56
C LEU A 206 -20.59 8.14 7.03
N GLY A 207 -20.52 7.21 6.08
CA GLY A 207 -20.27 5.79 6.36
C GLY A 207 -19.83 5.06 5.10
N ALA A 208 -19.07 3.99 5.28
CA ALA A 208 -18.57 3.13 4.21
C ALA A 208 -19.12 1.71 4.39
N PRO A 209 -20.42 1.46 4.13
CA PRO A 209 -21.01 0.14 4.35
C PRO A 209 -20.36 -0.94 3.48
N TYR A 210 -19.79 -0.55 2.34
CA TYR A 210 -19.16 -1.46 1.40
C TYR A 210 -17.71 -1.09 1.11
N THR A 211 -16.92 -2.13 0.84
CA THR A 211 -15.60 -2.04 0.22
C THR A 211 -15.67 -2.72 -1.15
N VAL A 212 -15.18 -2.03 -2.17
CA VAL A 212 -15.12 -2.55 -3.53
C VAL A 212 -13.71 -3.01 -3.84
N LEU A 213 -13.57 -4.28 -4.18
CA LEU A 213 -12.32 -4.84 -4.71
C LEU A 213 -12.42 -4.87 -6.24
N ASP A 214 -11.52 -4.15 -6.92
CA ASP A 214 -11.42 -4.15 -8.39
C ASP A 214 -10.41 -5.20 -8.85
N PHE A 215 -10.90 -6.26 -9.48
CA PHE A 215 -10.10 -7.35 -10.01
C PHE A 215 -9.72 -7.08 -11.47
N ASP A 216 -8.62 -6.39 -11.70
CA ASP A 216 -8.23 -5.89 -13.02
C ASP A 216 -7.01 -6.59 -13.66
N GLY A 217 -6.23 -7.36 -12.89
CA GLY A 217 -5.09 -8.11 -13.44
C GLY A 217 -4.16 -8.72 -12.37
N LEU A 218 -3.81 -9.99 -12.53
CA LEU A 218 -2.92 -10.72 -11.63
C LEU A 218 -1.48 -10.18 -11.67
N ASP A 219 -0.87 -9.99 -10.52
CA ASP A 219 0.49 -9.42 -10.37
C ASP A 219 0.62 -8.02 -11.01
N GLY A 220 -0.50 -7.30 -11.18
CA GLY A 220 -0.55 -6.02 -11.91
C GLY A 220 -0.45 -6.18 -13.44
N ILE A 221 -0.44 -7.42 -13.93
CA ILE A 221 -0.40 -7.74 -15.35
C ILE A 221 -1.84 -7.85 -15.86
N LYS A 222 -2.16 -7.03 -16.86
CA LYS A 222 -3.50 -6.98 -17.46
C LYS A 222 -3.61 -8.10 -18.50
N PRO A 223 -4.71 -8.88 -18.54
CA PRO A 223 -4.91 -9.90 -19.56
C PRO A 223 -4.90 -9.29 -20.97
N ALA A 224 -4.25 -9.96 -21.91
CA ALA A 224 -4.18 -9.57 -23.32
C ALA A 224 -4.91 -10.58 -24.20
N GLY A 225 -5.77 -10.10 -25.09
CA GLY A 225 -6.55 -10.96 -25.98
C GLY A 225 -7.74 -11.65 -25.30
N LYS A 226 -8.51 -12.41 -26.10
CA LYS A 226 -9.82 -12.94 -25.69
C LYS A 226 -9.71 -14.09 -24.68
N GLU A 227 -8.76 -15.00 -24.88
CA GLU A 227 -8.60 -16.18 -24.03
C GLU A 227 -8.08 -15.83 -22.64
N GLU A 228 -7.08 -14.95 -22.56
CA GLU A 228 -6.56 -14.46 -21.28
C GLU A 228 -7.61 -13.66 -20.52
N LEU A 229 -8.41 -12.86 -21.23
CA LEU A 229 -9.53 -12.13 -20.63
C LEU A 229 -10.54 -13.09 -20.01
N ALA A 230 -10.93 -14.15 -20.74
CA ALA A 230 -11.87 -15.14 -20.24
C ALA A 230 -11.29 -15.92 -19.04
N ARG A 231 -10.00 -16.24 -19.06
CA ARG A 231 -9.29 -16.86 -17.93
C ARG A 231 -9.24 -15.93 -16.72
N HIS A 232 -8.83 -14.67 -16.90
CA HIS A 232 -8.78 -13.65 -15.83
C HIS A 232 -10.13 -13.47 -15.15
N VAL A 233 -11.23 -13.42 -15.92
CA VAL A 233 -12.57 -13.32 -15.34
C VAL A 233 -12.90 -14.55 -14.49
N ARG A 234 -12.61 -15.78 -14.95
CA ARG A 234 -12.84 -17.01 -14.15
C ARG A 234 -11.98 -17.02 -12.89
N ASP A 235 -10.71 -16.67 -13.01
CA ASP A 235 -9.76 -16.66 -11.89
C ASP A 235 -10.17 -15.61 -10.84
N SER A 236 -10.64 -14.43 -11.29
CA SER A 236 -11.16 -13.38 -10.42
C SER A 236 -12.44 -13.82 -9.70
N LEU A 237 -13.37 -14.48 -10.40
CA LEU A 237 -14.58 -15.05 -9.77
C LEU A 237 -14.23 -16.10 -8.71
N ALA A 238 -13.21 -16.93 -8.97
CA ALA A 238 -12.76 -17.91 -8.00
C ALA A 238 -12.18 -17.27 -6.73
N LEU A 239 -11.40 -16.18 -6.88
CA LEU A 239 -10.90 -15.42 -5.73
C LEU A 239 -12.02 -14.71 -4.97
N ILE A 240 -13.02 -14.17 -5.65
CA ILE A 240 -14.21 -13.59 -5.01
C ILE A 240 -14.95 -14.65 -4.20
N ARG A 241 -15.14 -15.84 -4.77
CA ARG A 241 -15.77 -16.98 -4.08
C ARG A 241 -14.96 -17.43 -2.87
N TRP A 242 -13.63 -17.49 -2.98
CA TRP A 242 -12.75 -17.79 -1.86
C TRP A 242 -12.88 -16.78 -0.72
N LEU A 243 -12.89 -15.48 -1.02
CA LEU A 243 -13.12 -14.43 -0.01
C LEU A 243 -14.47 -14.63 0.70
N ARG A 244 -15.52 -14.95 -0.07
CA ARG A 244 -16.85 -15.21 0.49
C ARG A 244 -16.91 -16.46 1.36
N GLU A 245 -16.43 -17.60 0.86
CA GLU A 245 -16.67 -18.91 1.49
C GLU A 245 -15.63 -19.29 2.52
N ALA A 246 -14.35 -18.95 2.29
CA ALA A 246 -13.25 -19.39 3.16
C ALA A 246 -12.78 -18.29 4.11
N MET A 247 -12.87 -17.03 3.69
CA MET A 247 -12.55 -15.88 4.53
C MET A 247 -13.79 -15.30 5.22
N GLU A 248 -14.98 -15.83 4.90
CA GLU A 248 -16.27 -15.41 5.45
C GLU A 248 -16.57 -13.92 5.24
N TRP A 249 -16.07 -13.34 4.15
CA TRP A 249 -16.44 -11.98 3.79
C TRP A 249 -17.87 -11.95 3.23
N GLU A 250 -18.67 -11.02 3.75
CA GLU A 250 -20.05 -10.87 3.32
C GLU A 250 -20.11 -10.17 1.95
N LEU A 251 -20.26 -10.97 0.89
CA LEU A 251 -20.41 -10.49 -0.47
C LEU A 251 -21.80 -9.85 -0.65
N ALA A 252 -21.82 -8.62 -1.17
CA ALA A 252 -23.05 -7.87 -1.45
C ALA A 252 -23.39 -7.83 -2.94
N ALA A 253 -22.39 -7.68 -3.82
CA ALA A 253 -22.59 -7.70 -5.27
C ALA A 253 -21.33 -8.07 -6.05
N ILE A 254 -21.52 -8.56 -7.28
CA ILE A 254 -20.48 -8.63 -8.30
C ILE A 254 -20.96 -7.88 -9.54
N LEU A 255 -20.16 -6.93 -10.01
CA LEU A 255 -20.40 -6.17 -11.23
C LEU A 255 -19.27 -6.42 -12.23
N TRP A 256 -19.62 -6.85 -13.43
CA TRP A 256 -18.70 -6.81 -14.55
C TRP A 256 -18.71 -5.44 -15.20
N THR A 257 -17.54 -4.83 -15.33
CA THR A 257 -17.39 -3.43 -15.77
C THR A 257 -17.50 -3.23 -17.28
N GLY A 258 -17.72 -4.30 -18.05
CA GLY A 258 -17.73 -4.29 -19.52
C GLY A 258 -16.38 -4.61 -20.18
N GLY A 259 -15.35 -4.92 -19.40
CA GLY A 259 -13.99 -5.22 -19.89
C GLY A 259 -13.36 -6.41 -19.18
N LYS A 260 -12.18 -6.17 -18.61
CA LYS A 260 -11.43 -7.14 -17.79
C LYS A 260 -11.79 -7.10 -16.31
N SER A 261 -12.22 -5.94 -15.83
CA SER A 261 -12.43 -5.69 -14.40
C SER A 261 -13.76 -6.26 -13.91
N LEU A 262 -13.69 -6.92 -12.75
CA LEU A 262 -14.84 -7.22 -11.91
C LEU A 262 -14.76 -6.34 -10.65
N HIS A 263 -15.85 -5.65 -10.33
CA HIS A 263 -16.01 -5.00 -9.03
C HIS A 263 -16.78 -5.95 -8.12
N ALA A 264 -16.11 -6.46 -7.09
CA ALA A 264 -16.75 -7.21 -6.02
C ALA A 264 -17.00 -6.30 -4.83
N TRP A 265 -18.28 -6.14 -4.48
CA TRP A 265 -18.73 -5.35 -3.35
C TRP A 265 -18.89 -6.27 -2.16
N PHE A 266 -18.14 -6.03 -1.10
CA PHE A 266 -18.27 -6.71 0.18
C PHE A 266 -18.74 -5.73 1.23
N HIS A 267 -19.50 -6.17 2.22
CA HIS A 267 -19.67 -5.38 3.44
C HIS A 267 -18.28 -5.07 4.01
N THR A 268 -18.05 -3.82 4.40
CA THR A 268 -16.72 -3.37 4.82
C THR A 268 -16.26 -4.16 6.04
N PRO A 269 -15.19 -4.96 5.92
CA PRO A 269 -14.65 -5.68 7.06
C PRO A 269 -13.88 -4.73 7.98
N ALA A 270 -13.45 -5.24 9.13
CA ALA A 270 -12.64 -4.45 10.07
C ALA A 270 -11.37 -3.87 9.39
N PRO A 271 -10.93 -2.64 9.74
CA PRO A 271 -9.79 -2.00 9.09
C PRO A 271 -8.50 -2.84 9.05
N ALA A 272 -8.20 -3.59 10.12
CA ALA A 272 -7.05 -4.49 10.18
C ALA A 272 -7.10 -5.60 9.11
N VAL A 273 -8.29 -6.07 8.75
CA VAL A 273 -8.49 -7.07 7.70
C VAL A 273 -8.17 -6.45 6.33
N LEU A 274 -8.66 -5.24 6.05
CA LEU A 274 -8.34 -4.51 4.81
C LEU A 274 -6.84 -4.21 4.69
N GLU A 275 -6.19 -3.81 5.79
CA GLU A 275 -4.73 -3.58 5.81
C GLU A 275 -3.96 -4.87 5.48
N SER A 276 -4.39 -6.01 6.04
CA SER A 276 -3.76 -7.31 5.76
C SER A 276 -3.87 -7.71 4.29
N LEU A 277 -5.02 -7.44 3.65
CA LEU A 277 -5.24 -7.72 2.23
C LEU A 277 -4.37 -6.84 1.33
N SER A 278 -4.18 -5.57 1.70
CA SER A 278 -3.41 -4.59 0.91
C SER A 278 -2.00 -5.06 0.58
N ALA A 279 -1.40 -5.88 1.43
CA ALA A 279 -0.05 -6.44 1.22
C ALA A 279 0.03 -7.42 0.04
N VAL A 280 -1.06 -8.13 -0.27
CA VAL A 280 -1.12 -9.19 -1.29
C VAL A 280 -2.10 -8.92 -2.43
N ALA A 281 -2.88 -7.84 -2.33
CA ALA A 281 -3.92 -7.45 -3.27
C ALA A 281 -3.48 -7.58 -4.74
N THR A 282 -2.35 -6.96 -5.12
CA THR A 282 -1.83 -7.02 -6.50
C THR A 282 -1.51 -8.46 -6.94
N THR A 283 -0.96 -9.30 -6.05
CA THR A 283 -0.68 -10.71 -6.36
C THR A 283 -1.96 -11.51 -6.55
N LEU A 284 -3.03 -11.16 -5.84
CA LEU A 284 -4.35 -11.75 -6.02
C LEU A 284 -5.19 -11.00 -7.08
N GLY A 285 -4.59 -10.11 -7.86
CA GLY A 285 -5.23 -9.46 -9.00
C GLY A 285 -6.14 -8.28 -8.69
N MET A 286 -6.07 -7.77 -7.47
CA MET A 286 -6.84 -6.61 -7.01
C MET A 286 -6.03 -5.32 -7.14
N ASP A 287 -6.69 -4.22 -7.50
CA ASP A 287 -6.10 -2.88 -7.41
C ASP A 287 -5.97 -2.45 -5.94
N ALA A 288 -4.75 -2.54 -5.42
CA ALA A 288 -4.41 -2.14 -4.05
C ALA A 288 -4.70 -0.66 -3.77
N GLY A 289 -4.72 0.19 -4.80
CA GLY A 289 -4.96 1.64 -4.67
C GLY A 289 -6.39 1.98 -4.24
N LEU A 290 -7.33 1.04 -4.41
CA LEU A 290 -8.75 1.24 -4.08
C LEU A 290 -9.13 0.68 -2.69
N ILE A 291 -8.28 -0.15 -2.09
CA ILE A 291 -8.57 -0.77 -0.80
C ILE A 291 -8.58 0.30 0.30
N GLY A 292 -9.66 0.34 1.08
CA GLY A 292 -9.84 1.33 2.14
C GLY A 292 -10.08 2.76 1.64
N ARG A 293 -10.46 2.92 0.36
CA ARG A 293 -10.79 4.22 -0.25
C ARG A 293 -12.27 4.31 -0.60
N PRO A 294 -13.17 4.46 0.39
CA PRO A 294 -14.61 4.44 0.15
C PRO A 294 -15.08 5.61 -0.73
N GLU A 295 -14.30 6.68 -0.80
CA GLU A 295 -14.56 7.82 -1.67
C GLU A 295 -14.23 7.56 -3.14
N HIS A 296 -13.52 6.49 -3.51
CA HIS A 296 -13.11 6.24 -4.90
C HIS A 296 -14.28 5.85 -5.81
N PRO A 297 -14.29 6.31 -7.07
CA PRO A 297 -15.45 6.12 -7.94
C PRO A 297 -15.41 4.72 -8.56
N CYS A 298 -16.52 4.02 -8.47
CA CYS A 298 -16.73 2.71 -9.08
C CYS A 298 -17.86 2.79 -10.10
N ARG A 299 -17.73 2.05 -11.20
CA ARG A 299 -18.71 1.98 -12.29
C ARG A 299 -20.04 1.43 -11.80
N LEU A 300 -21.14 1.99 -12.31
CA LEU A 300 -22.51 1.49 -12.16
C LEU A 300 -22.89 0.57 -13.33
N PRO A 301 -23.89 -0.33 -13.18
CA PRO A 301 -24.38 -1.15 -14.29
C PRO A 301 -25.05 -0.32 -15.40
N GLY A 302 -25.19 -0.93 -16.58
CA GLY A 302 -25.82 -0.33 -17.76
C GLY A 302 -24.91 0.60 -18.56
N GLN A 303 -23.76 0.99 -18.01
CA GLN A 303 -22.85 1.96 -18.59
C GLN A 303 -21.97 1.33 -19.67
N VAL A 304 -21.83 2.01 -20.80
CA VAL A 304 -20.96 1.56 -21.90
C VAL A 304 -19.50 1.80 -21.53
N HIS A 305 -18.69 0.75 -21.60
CA HIS A 305 -17.26 0.84 -21.35
C HIS A 305 -16.53 1.41 -22.59
N GLY A 306 -15.91 2.58 -22.43
CA GLY A 306 -15.39 3.37 -23.56
C GLY A 306 -14.38 2.64 -24.46
N LYS A 307 -13.61 1.67 -23.95
CA LYS A 307 -12.64 0.92 -24.77
C LYS A 307 -13.20 -0.34 -25.44
N SER A 308 -14.17 -0.99 -24.82
CA SER A 308 -14.69 -2.29 -25.30
C SER A 308 -16.03 -2.17 -26.00
N GLY A 309 -16.73 -1.05 -25.83
CA GLY A 309 -18.10 -0.83 -26.30
C GLY A 309 -19.16 -1.67 -25.59
N LYS A 310 -18.77 -2.52 -24.64
CA LYS A 310 -19.71 -3.40 -23.92
C LYS A 310 -20.32 -2.68 -22.74
N ARG A 311 -21.57 -3.01 -22.40
CA ARG A 311 -22.24 -2.50 -21.21
C ARG A 311 -21.76 -3.26 -19.97
N SER A 312 -21.56 -2.53 -18.89
CA SER A 312 -21.37 -3.08 -17.55
C SER A 312 -22.67 -3.71 -17.05
N GLN A 313 -22.55 -4.81 -16.29
CA GLN A 313 -23.69 -5.62 -15.87
C GLN A 313 -23.46 -6.21 -14.48
N VAL A 314 -24.51 -6.24 -13.67
CA VAL A 314 -24.53 -6.97 -12.39
C VAL A 314 -24.52 -8.46 -12.70
N MET A 315 -23.65 -9.25 -12.07
CA MET A 315 -23.56 -10.71 -12.25
C MET A 315 -24.12 -11.49 -11.05
N TRP A 316 -24.02 -10.90 -9.86
CA TRP A 316 -24.42 -11.50 -8.60
C TRP A 316 -24.88 -10.40 -7.64
N LEU A 317 -25.93 -10.65 -6.88
CA LEU A 317 -26.48 -9.68 -5.92
C LEU A 317 -27.11 -10.40 -4.74
N GLN A 318 -26.72 -9.97 -3.55
CA GLN A 318 -27.28 -10.43 -2.28
C GLN A 318 -28.71 -9.89 -2.11
N ARG A 319 -29.61 -10.70 -1.55
CA ARG A 319 -30.98 -10.23 -1.23
C ARG A 319 -30.94 -9.31 -0.01
N ARG A 320 -31.57 -8.15 -0.14
CA ARG A 320 -31.77 -7.21 0.97
C ARG A 320 -32.66 -7.85 2.05
N GLY A 321 -32.16 -7.97 3.28
CA GLY A 321 -32.90 -8.50 4.44
C GLY A 321 -32.43 -9.85 4.99
N GLU A 322 -31.34 -10.44 4.46
CA GLU A 322 -30.72 -11.63 5.08
C GLU A 322 -29.83 -11.31 6.30
N TRP A 323 -29.64 -10.02 6.59
CA TRP A 323 -28.92 -9.53 7.77
C TRP A 323 -29.79 -8.46 8.43
N GLY A 324 -30.18 -8.71 9.68
CA GLY A 324 -31.16 -7.89 10.41
C GLY A 324 -30.81 -6.41 10.43
N GLU A 325 -31.78 -5.57 10.07
CA GLU A 325 -31.86 -4.18 10.53
C GLU A 325 -32.14 -4.14 12.04
#